data_AF-A0A0F9MP23-F1
#
_entry.id   AF-A0A0F9MP23-F1
#
_cell.length_a   1.000
_cell.length_b   1.000
_cell.length_c   1.000
_cell.angle_alpha   90.00
_cell.angle_beta   90.00
_cell.angle_gamma   90.00
#
_symmetry.space_group_name_H-M   'P 1'
#
loop_
_entity.id
_entity.type
_entity.pdbx_description
1 polymer ?
#
loop_
_entity_poly.entity_id
_entity_poly.type
_entity_poly.pdbx_seq_one_letter_code
_entity_poly.pdbx_strand_id
1 'polypeptide(L)'
;VKTPLPDYPLKAMRDGATHIDLNDYSKGKRPLPLAQVMLGPMLRHYIVRAVKAPLRKAIILAGKRLPKPTRENTYYHNTHVLMDIFDRFFERYYFNPNMDMMKAARDIMLAEIEHDPHYRFLFNWLVQEIAKEVNNGNWKPNGDTEFPNPNSWKEKE
;
A
#
# COMPACT_ATOMS: atom_id res chain seq x y z
N VAL A 1 2.67 21.60 -18.75
CA VAL A 1 1.82 22.47 -17.88
C VAL A 1 1.35 21.63 -16.70
N LYS A 2 1.66 21.99 -15.43
CA LYS A 2 1.14 21.24 -14.26
C LYS A 2 -0.36 21.49 -14.18
N THR A 3 -1.19 20.51 -14.51
CA THR A 3 -2.64 20.61 -14.33
C THR A 3 -2.95 21.08 -12.90
N PRO A 4 -3.74 22.16 -12.73
CA PRO A 4 -4.11 22.62 -11.40
C PRO A 4 -4.89 21.52 -10.65
N LEU A 5 -4.69 21.45 -9.34
CA LEU A 5 -5.44 20.51 -8.51
C LEU A 5 -6.91 20.95 -8.45
N PRO A 6 -7.87 20.01 -8.34
CA PRO A 6 -9.27 20.36 -8.16
C PRO A 6 -9.44 21.19 -6.87
N ASP A 7 -10.25 22.23 -6.92
CA ASP A 7 -10.45 23.15 -5.81
C ASP A 7 -11.26 22.52 -4.67
N TYR A 8 -12.21 21.63 -4.98
CA TYR A 8 -13.10 21.04 -3.97
C TYR A 8 -12.38 20.29 -2.83
N PRO A 9 -11.47 19.32 -3.08
CA PRO A 9 -10.76 18.65 -1.99
C PRO A 9 -9.87 19.60 -1.18
N LEU A 10 -9.28 20.59 -1.85
CA LEU A 10 -8.45 21.60 -1.18
C LEU A 10 -9.27 22.53 -0.31
N LYS A 11 -10.45 22.95 -0.80
CA LYS A 11 -11.41 23.76 -0.06
C LYS A 11 -11.96 23.01 1.15
N ALA A 12 -12.42 21.77 0.99
CA ALA A 12 -12.92 20.96 2.10
C ALA A 12 -11.86 20.81 3.22
N MET A 13 -10.60 20.56 2.86
CA MET A 13 -9.51 20.48 3.84
C MET A 13 -9.19 21.83 4.50
N ARG A 14 -9.23 22.95 3.75
CA ARG A 14 -9.10 24.31 4.31
C ARG A 14 -10.24 24.66 5.27
N ASP A 15 -11.44 24.17 4.97
CA ASP A 15 -12.65 24.35 5.77
C ASP A 15 -12.69 23.39 6.99
N GLY A 16 -11.60 22.63 7.24
CA GLY A 16 -11.42 21.81 8.43
C GLY A 16 -11.95 20.38 8.32
N ALA A 17 -12.26 19.88 7.13
CA ALA A 17 -12.71 18.50 6.96
C ALA A 17 -11.63 17.51 7.40
N THR A 18 -11.98 16.57 8.27
CA THR A 18 -11.13 15.44 8.69
C THR A 18 -11.23 14.25 7.74
N HIS A 19 -12.27 14.23 6.91
CA HIS A 19 -12.53 13.23 5.88
C HIS A 19 -13.08 13.92 4.63
N ILE A 20 -12.69 13.44 3.46
CA ILE A 20 -13.27 13.89 2.19
C ILE A 20 -14.16 12.75 1.70
N ASP A 21 -15.48 12.93 1.80
CA ASP A 21 -16.41 11.99 1.19
C ASP A 21 -16.37 12.18 -0.33
N LEU A 22 -15.69 11.25 -1.00
CA LEU A 22 -15.56 11.24 -2.44
C LEU A 22 -16.77 10.61 -3.13
N ASN A 23 -17.75 10.08 -2.39
CA ASN A 23 -19.03 9.64 -2.92
C ASN A 23 -20.04 10.79 -3.03
N ASP A 24 -19.83 11.92 -2.35
CA ASP A 24 -20.72 13.10 -2.41
C ASP A 24 -20.81 13.72 -3.83
N TYR A 25 -19.90 13.34 -4.73
CA TYR A 25 -19.99 13.63 -6.17
C TYR A 25 -21.20 12.99 -6.86
N SER A 26 -21.91 12.05 -6.22
CA SER A 26 -23.00 11.30 -6.83
C SER A 26 -24.40 11.90 -6.61
N LYS A 27 -24.57 12.96 -5.77
CA LYS A 27 -25.86 13.56 -5.32
C LYS A 27 -27.10 12.81 -5.82
N GLY A 28 -27.56 11.84 -5.04
CA GLY A 28 -28.77 11.04 -5.33
C GLY A 28 -28.56 9.75 -6.14
N LYS A 29 -27.31 9.35 -6.42
CA LYS A 29 -26.98 8.09 -7.11
C LYS A 29 -26.24 7.11 -6.20
N ARG A 30 -26.31 5.81 -6.55
CA ARG A 30 -25.56 4.73 -5.90
C ARG A 30 -24.06 5.10 -5.80
N PRO A 31 -23.36 4.70 -4.71
CA PRO A 31 -21.95 4.98 -4.54
C PRO A 31 -21.16 4.41 -5.73
N LEU A 32 -20.20 5.19 -6.22
CA LEU A 32 -19.34 4.75 -7.32
C LEU A 32 -18.34 3.72 -6.80
N PRO A 33 -17.92 2.75 -7.63
CA PRO A 33 -16.82 1.85 -7.28
C PRO A 33 -15.57 2.65 -6.87
N LEU A 34 -14.90 2.23 -5.79
CA LEU A 34 -13.73 2.92 -5.25
C LEU A 34 -12.65 3.18 -6.31
N ALA A 35 -12.40 2.21 -7.19
CA ALA A 35 -11.46 2.36 -8.30
C ALA A 35 -11.85 3.52 -9.23
N GLN A 36 -13.14 3.70 -9.55
CA GLN A 36 -13.61 4.81 -10.39
C GLN A 36 -13.47 6.15 -9.68
N VAL A 37 -13.78 6.20 -8.38
CA VAL A 37 -13.57 7.39 -7.55
C VAL A 37 -12.10 7.80 -7.52
N MET A 38 -11.20 6.83 -7.35
CA MET A 38 -9.77 7.08 -7.23
C MET A 38 -9.06 7.35 -8.57
N LEU A 39 -9.55 6.75 -9.66
CA LEU A 39 -8.96 6.83 -11.00
C LEU A 39 -9.65 7.87 -11.90
N GLY A 40 -10.78 8.42 -11.47
CA GLY A 40 -11.51 9.45 -12.18
C GLY A 40 -10.63 10.67 -12.50
N PRO A 41 -10.80 11.30 -13.68
CA PRO A 41 -9.88 12.31 -14.19
C PRO A 41 -9.73 13.53 -13.26
N MET A 42 -10.76 13.87 -12.49
CA MET A 42 -10.71 14.97 -11.51
C MET A 42 -9.91 14.58 -10.26
N LEU A 43 -10.22 13.44 -9.63
CA LEU A 43 -9.65 13.07 -8.34
C LEU A 43 -8.28 12.39 -8.44
N ARG A 44 -7.98 11.72 -9.54
CA ARG A 44 -6.71 11.01 -9.73
C ARG A 44 -5.50 11.92 -9.51
N HIS A 45 -5.51 13.13 -10.07
CA HIS A 45 -4.41 14.08 -9.89
C HIS A 45 -4.27 14.56 -8.45
N TYR A 46 -5.39 14.80 -7.76
CA TYR A 46 -5.40 15.13 -6.34
C TYR A 46 -4.82 13.98 -5.51
N ILE A 47 -5.36 12.77 -5.64
CA ILE A 47 -4.92 11.60 -4.87
C ILE A 47 -3.44 11.31 -5.11
N VAL A 48 -2.96 11.38 -6.35
CA VAL A 48 -1.55 11.12 -6.66
C VAL A 48 -0.65 12.19 -6.05
N ARG A 49 -0.95 13.48 -6.24
CA ARG A 49 -0.03 14.57 -5.91
C ARG A 49 -0.16 15.08 -4.47
N ALA A 50 -1.38 15.19 -3.95
CA ALA A 50 -1.65 15.74 -2.64
C ALA A 50 -1.69 14.67 -1.54
N VAL A 51 -2.04 13.42 -1.85
CA VAL A 51 -2.16 12.35 -0.85
C VAL A 51 -1.01 11.35 -0.93
N LYS A 52 -0.89 10.63 -2.06
CA LYS A 52 0.07 9.53 -2.21
C LYS A 52 1.52 9.99 -2.22
N ALA A 53 1.86 11.09 -2.90
CA ALA A 53 3.25 11.54 -2.98
C ALA A 53 3.82 12.02 -1.63
N PRO A 54 3.12 12.83 -0.81
CA PRO A 54 3.58 13.16 0.54
C PRO A 54 3.64 11.93 1.46
N LEU A 55 2.61 11.09 1.45
CA LEU A 55 2.58 9.87 2.27
C LEU A 55 3.74 8.92 1.93
N ARG A 56 4.05 8.73 0.65
CA ARG A 56 5.20 7.95 0.22
C ARG A 56 6.51 8.46 0.83
N LYS A 57 6.73 9.78 0.79
CA LYS A 57 7.92 10.38 1.40
C LYS A 57 7.95 10.14 2.91
N ALA A 58 6.80 10.25 3.57
CA ALA A 58 6.68 10.00 5.01
C ALA A 58 7.01 8.54 5.37
N ILE A 59 6.48 7.56 4.63
CA ILE A 59 6.78 6.13 4.82
C ILE A 59 8.27 5.84 4.63
N ILE A 60 8.87 6.37 3.55
CA ILE A 60 10.30 6.19 3.30
C ILE A 60 11.13 6.79 4.44
N LEU A 61 10.78 7.98 4.91
CA LEU A 61 11.48 8.64 6.00
C LEU A 61 11.32 7.89 7.33
N ALA A 62 10.13 7.38 7.62
CA ALA A 62 9.86 6.57 8.80
C ALA A 62 10.70 5.28 8.79
N GLY A 63 10.71 4.54 7.68
CA GLY A 63 11.52 3.33 7.55
C GLY A 63 13.02 3.58 7.72
N LYS A 64 13.53 4.73 7.24
CA LYS A 64 14.93 5.15 7.44
C LYS A 64 15.29 5.49 8.89
N ARG A 65 14.31 5.77 9.74
CA ARG A 65 14.50 6.14 11.15
C ARG A 65 14.43 4.96 12.10
N LEU A 66 13.90 3.82 11.64
CA LEU A 66 13.86 2.60 12.41
C LEU A 66 15.19 1.82 12.29
N PRO A 67 15.58 1.05 13.31
CA PRO A 67 16.65 0.08 13.17
C PRO A 67 16.35 -0.89 12.02
N LYS A 68 17.35 -1.17 11.18
CA LYS A 68 17.16 -2.10 10.07
C LYS A 68 16.96 -3.51 10.62
N PRO A 69 15.87 -4.22 10.27
CA PRO A 69 15.69 -5.61 10.64
C PRO A 69 16.69 -6.48 9.86
N THR A 70 17.34 -7.36 10.60
CA THR A 70 18.35 -8.33 10.14
C THR A 70 18.07 -9.64 10.87
N ARG A 71 18.57 -10.77 10.35
CA ARG A 71 18.35 -12.06 11.02
C ARG A 71 18.97 -12.11 12.42
N GLU A 72 20.03 -11.36 12.62
CA GLU A 72 20.81 -11.29 13.85
C GLU A 72 20.14 -10.44 14.94
N ASN A 73 19.29 -9.48 14.56
CA ASN A 73 18.61 -8.57 15.50
C ASN A 73 17.08 -8.76 15.56
N THR A 74 16.57 -9.86 14.99
CA THR A 74 15.15 -10.24 15.05
C THR A 74 15.01 -11.59 15.73
N TYR A 75 14.00 -11.73 16.59
CA TYR A 75 13.86 -12.90 17.48
C TYR A 75 12.87 -13.94 16.95
N TYR A 76 11.78 -13.52 16.30
CA TYR A 76 10.67 -14.43 16.02
C TYR A 76 10.84 -15.17 14.69
N HIS A 77 10.53 -16.47 14.70
CA HIS A 77 10.57 -17.32 13.51
C HIS A 77 9.75 -16.76 12.34
N ASN A 78 8.52 -16.29 12.60
CA ASN A 78 7.66 -15.73 11.56
C ASN A 78 8.24 -14.47 10.92
N THR A 79 9.02 -13.67 11.66
CA THR A 79 9.73 -12.52 11.12
C THR A 79 10.76 -12.97 10.10
N HIS A 80 11.55 -14.01 10.40
CA HIS A 80 12.52 -14.58 9.47
C HIS A 80 11.85 -15.16 8.21
N VAL A 81 10.72 -15.85 8.37
CA VAL A 81 9.94 -16.34 7.22
C VAL A 81 9.45 -15.19 6.34
N LEU A 82 8.98 -14.09 6.93
CA LEU A 82 8.58 -12.90 6.17
C LEU A 82 9.77 -12.25 5.47
N MET A 83 10.92 -12.16 6.12
CA MET A 83 12.16 -11.67 5.49
C MET A 83 12.47 -12.46 4.22
N ASP A 84 12.43 -13.80 4.29
CA ASP A 84 12.66 -14.65 3.10
C ASP A 84 11.64 -14.42 1.99
N ILE A 85 10.38 -14.19 2.33
CA ILE A 85 9.33 -13.85 1.35
C ILE A 85 9.64 -12.50 0.69
N PHE A 86 10.01 -11.48 1.48
CA PHE A 86 10.32 -10.17 0.95
C PHE A 86 11.60 -10.15 0.11
N ASP A 87 12.61 -10.92 0.49
CA ASP A 87 13.84 -11.03 -0.28
C ASP A 87 13.53 -11.64 -1.66
N ARG A 88 12.79 -12.75 -1.72
CA ARG A 88 12.32 -13.33 -2.99
C ARG A 88 11.46 -12.35 -3.80
N PHE A 89 10.58 -11.60 -3.14
CA PHE A 89 9.76 -10.60 -3.80
C PHE A 89 10.63 -9.48 -4.39
N PHE A 90 11.57 -8.93 -3.64
CA PHE A 90 12.41 -7.83 -4.09
C PHE A 90 13.44 -8.25 -5.13
N GLU A 91 13.97 -9.47 -5.06
CA GLU A 91 14.80 -10.06 -6.12
C GLU A 91 14.02 -10.13 -7.45
N ARG A 92 12.75 -10.55 -7.40
CA ARG A 92 11.92 -10.71 -8.60
C ARG A 92 11.44 -9.39 -9.20
N TYR A 93 11.29 -8.33 -8.40
CA TYR A 93 10.65 -7.06 -8.79
C TYR A 93 11.57 -5.83 -8.66
N TYR A 94 12.89 -6.01 -8.69
CA TYR A 94 13.89 -4.98 -8.36
C TYR A 94 13.85 -3.71 -9.23
N PHE A 95 13.27 -3.78 -10.44
CA PHE A 95 13.28 -2.71 -11.45
C PHE A 95 12.15 -1.67 -11.29
N ASN A 96 11.29 -1.78 -10.27
CA ASN A 96 10.19 -0.82 -10.08
C ASN A 96 10.64 0.47 -9.36
N PRO A 97 10.37 1.68 -9.89
CA PRO A 97 10.77 2.93 -9.24
C PRO A 97 10.10 3.19 -7.88
N ASN A 98 9.12 2.38 -7.47
CA ASN A 98 8.44 2.49 -6.18
C ASN A 98 9.00 1.52 -5.11
N MET A 99 10.11 0.82 -5.39
CA MET A 99 10.66 -0.18 -4.46
C MET A 99 11.14 0.41 -3.14
N ASP A 100 11.60 1.66 -3.09
CA ASP A 100 12.07 2.27 -1.84
C ASP A 100 10.96 2.38 -0.79
N MET A 101 9.74 2.74 -1.23
CA MET A 101 8.59 2.78 -0.34
C MET A 101 8.23 1.37 0.14
N MET A 102 8.29 0.37 -0.74
CA MET A 102 7.99 -1.02 -0.36
C MET A 102 9.02 -1.59 0.60
N LYS A 103 10.32 -1.30 0.41
CA LYS A 103 11.39 -1.68 1.34
C LYS A 103 11.22 -1.00 2.69
N ALA A 104 10.90 0.29 2.70
CA ALA A 104 10.62 1.01 3.95
C ALA A 104 9.37 0.46 4.67
N ALA A 105 8.30 0.15 3.93
CA ALA A 105 7.10 -0.46 4.49
C ALA A 105 7.37 -1.86 5.04
N ARG A 106 8.20 -2.68 4.36
CA ARG A 106 8.72 -3.95 4.92
C ARG A 106 9.39 -3.68 6.27
N ASP A 107 10.34 -2.75 6.32
CA ASP A 107 11.14 -2.51 7.52
C ASP A 107 10.28 -2.06 8.70
N ILE A 108 9.32 -1.17 8.45
CA ILE A 108 8.31 -0.78 9.44
C ILE A 108 7.52 -2.01 9.90
N MET A 109 6.98 -2.80 8.99
CA MET A 109 6.16 -3.97 9.34
C MET A 109 6.95 -5.00 10.17
N LEU A 110 8.18 -5.31 9.77
CA LEU A 110 9.04 -6.24 10.51
C LEU A 110 9.40 -5.70 11.90
N ALA A 111 9.64 -4.40 12.02
CA ALA A 111 9.87 -3.78 13.31
C ALA A 111 8.64 -3.86 14.23
N GLU A 112 7.44 -3.58 13.70
CA GLU A 112 6.19 -3.63 14.48
C GLU A 112 5.87 -5.04 14.98
N ILE A 113 6.03 -6.09 14.14
CA ILE A 113 5.77 -7.47 14.57
C ILE A 113 6.81 -7.98 15.59
N GLU A 114 8.02 -7.45 15.56
CA GLU A 114 9.07 -7.78 16.54
C GLU A 114 8.81 -7.08 17.87
N HIS A 115 8.52 -5.77 17.83
CA HIS A 115 8.38 -4.94 19.02
C HIS A 115 7.02 -5.07 19.72
N ASP A 116 5.92 -5.21 18.96
CA ASP A 116 4.57 -5.16 19.49
C ASP A 116 3.82 -6.50 19.33
N PRO A 117 3.57 -7.24 20.43
CA PRO A 117 2.79 -8.47 20.41
C PRO A 117 1.39 -8.30 19.84
N HIS A 118 0.73 -7.16 20.06
CA HIS A 118 -0.62 -6.90 19.56
C HIS A 118 -0.65 -6.94 18.03
N TYR A 119 0.24 -6.16 17.39
CA TYR A 119 0.34 -6.14 15.93
C TYR A 119 0.82 -7.49 15.36
N ARG A 120 1.71 -8.19 16.08
CA ARG A 120 2.12 -9.55 15.69
C ARG A 120 0.94 -10.53 15.67
N PHE A 121 0.09 -10.54 16.69
CA PHE A 121 -1.06 -11.44 16.74
C PHE A 121 -2.11 -11.08 15.68
N LEU A 122 -2.40 -9.80 15.48
CA LEU A 122 -3.30 -9.35 14.40
C LEU A 122 -2.78 -9.76 13.02
N PHE A 123 -1.47 -9.59 12.77
CA PHE A 123 -0.86 -9.97 11.51
C PHE A 123 -0.91 -11.49 11.29
N ASN A 124 -0.58 -12.30 12.30
CA ASN A 124 -0.67 -13.75 12.22
C ASN A 124 -2.10 -14.22 11.92
N TRP A 125 -3.10 -13.63 12.58
CA TRP A 125 -4.50 -13.92 12.32
C TRP A 125 -4.89 -13.57 10.87
N LEU A 126 -4.50 -12.37 10.39
CA LEU A 126 -4.77 -11.96 9.02
C LEU A 126 -4.18 -12.94 7.99
N VAL A 127 -2.93 -13.39 8.20
CA VAL A 127 -2.29 -14.38 7.32
C VAL A 127 -3.06 -15.71 7.32
N GLN A 128 -3.54 -16.17 8.48
CA GLN A 128 -4.34 -17.39 8.58
C GLN A 128 -5.66 -17.27 7.80
N GLU A 129 -6.38 -16.15 7.94
CA GLU A 129 -7.65 -15.95 7.23
C GLU A 129 -7.45 -15.87 5.71
N ILE A 130 -6.41 -15.17 5.25
CA ILE A 130 -6.07 -15.14 3.81
C ILE A 130 -5.75 -16.56 3.31
N ALA A 131 -4.96 -17.32 4.06
CA ALA A 131 -4.61 -18.69 3.67
C ALA A 131 -5.85 -19.60 3.58
N LYS A 132 -6.83 -19.44 4.48
CA LYS A 132 -8.11 -20.16 4.40
C LYS A 132 -8.87 -19.81 3.12
N GLU A 133 -9.01 -18.53 2.80
CA GLU A 133 -9.73 -18.09 1.59
C GLU A 133 -9.04 -18.57 0.30
N VAL A 134 -7.70 -18.61 0.29
CA VAL A 134 -6.93 -19.18 -0.85
C VAL A 134 -7.17 -20.68 -0.98
N ASN A 135 -7.06 -21.43 0.12
CA ASN A 135 -7.25 -22.89 0.11
C ASN A 135 -8.69 -23.29 -0.24
N ASN A 136 -9.67 -22.46 0.11
CA ASN A 136 -11.08 -22.64 -0.25
C ASN A 136 -11.38 -22.23 -1.70
N GLY A 137 -10.42 -21.64 -2.43
CA GLY A 137 -10.60 -21.17 -3.80
C GLY A 137 -11.38 -19.85 -3.93
N ASN A 138 -11.71 -19.20 -2.82
CA ASN A 138 -12.42 -17.92 -2.79
C ASN A 138 -11.50 -16.75 -3.17
N TRP A 139 -10.23 -16.84 -2.80
CA TRP A 139 -9.19 -15.89 -3.20
C TRP A 139 -8.31 -16.49 -4.28
N LYS A 140 -8.26 -15.87 -5.47
CA LYS A 140 -7.36 -16.25 -6.56
C LYS A 140 -6.07 -15.45 -6.48
N PRO A 141 -4.92 -16.00 -6.01
CA PRO A 141 -3.73 -15.21 -5.72
C PRO A 141 -3.14 -14.49 -6.94
N ASN A 142 -3.30 -15.05 -8.13
CA ASN A 142 -2.82 -14.46 -9.37
C ASN A 142 -3.93 -13.71 -10.16
N GLY A 143 -5.13 -13.59 -9.58
CA GLY A 143 -6.31 -13.05 -10.26
C GLY A 143 -6.69 -13.91 -11.48
N ASP A 144 -6.94 -13.25 -12.62
CA ASP A 144 -7.23 -13.89 -13.92
C ASP A 144 -5.96 -14.15 -14.76
N THR A 145 -4.78 -13.91 -14.21
CA THR A 145 -3.49 -14.00 -14.91
C THR A 145 -2.54 -14.93 -14.17
N GLU A 146 -1.53 -15.52 -14.82
CA GLU A 146 -0.49 -16.28 -14.10
C GLU A 146 0.58 -15.38 -13.45
N PHE A 147 0.65 -14.10 -13.83
CA PHE A 147 1.63 -13.13 -13.36
C PHE A 147 0.98 -11.82 -12.96
N PRO A 148 1.47 -11.09 -11.93
CA PRO A 148 0.97 -9.76 -11.61
C PRO A 148 1.11 -8.84 -12.83
N ASN A 149 -0.02 -8.35 -13.34
CA ASN A 149 -0.21 -7.51 -14.54
C ASN A 149 1.09 -7.13 -15.30
N PRO A 150 1.44 -7.82 -16.41
CA PRO A 150 2.69 -7.61 -17.14
C PRO A 150 2.88 -6.18 -17.67
N ASN A 151 1.81 -5.40 -17.82
CA ASN A 151 1.87 -4.01 -18.29
C ASN A 151 2.26 -3.01 -17.19
N SER A 152 2.20 -3.39 -15.92
CA SER A 152 2.66 -2.57 -14.78
C SER A 152 4.19 -2.60 -14.60
N TRP A 153 4.88 -3.38 -15.44
CA TRP A 153 6.29 -3.75 -15.30
C TRP A 153 7.13 -3.47 -16.54
N LYS A 154 6.54 -2.90 -17.60
CA LYS A 154 7.33 -2.33 -18.69
C LYS A 154 7.87 -0.98 -18.22
N GLU A 155 9.19 -0.78 -18.38
CA GLU A 155 9.76 0.56 -18.31
C GLU A 155 8.92 1.47 -19.21
N LYS A 156 8.63 2.69 -18.74
CA LYS A 156 8.10 3.70 -19.64
C LYS A 156 9.18 3.96 -20.68
N GLU A 157 8.95 3.47 -21.90
CA GLU A 157 9.57 4.02 -23.10
C GLU A 157 9.38 5.54 -23.15
#